data_AF-A0A379U052-F1
#
_entry.id   AF-A0A379U052-F1
#
_cell.length_a   1.000
_cell.length_b   1.000
_cell.length_c   1.000
_cell.angle_alpha   90.00
_cell.angle_beta   90.00
_cell.angle_gamma   90.00
#
_symmetry.space_group_name_H-M   'P 1'
#
loop_
_entity.id
_entity.type
_entity.pdbx_description
1 polymer ?
#
loop_
_entity_poly.entity_id
_entity_poly.type
_entity_poly.pdbx_seq_one_letter_code
_entity_poly.pdbx_strand_id
1 'polypeptide(L)'
;MSYTHILVAVAVTPESHQLLAKAVSIARPVQAKVSLITLASDPELYNQFAAPMMEDLRAVMHEETENFLKMLGERADYPIEQTFITYGELSQHILDVCRKHPC
;
A
#
# COMPACT_ATOMS: atom_id res chain seq x y z
N MET A 1 16.04 -18.82 10.30
CA MET A 1 15.86 -17.60 9.50
C MET A 1 14.46 -17.09 9.82
N SER A 2 14.35 -16.05 10.64
CA SER A 2 13.07 -15.40 10.98
C SER A 2 12.95 -14.11 10.19
N TYR A 3 11.78 -13.85 9.61
CA TYR A 3 11.49 -12.55 8.98
C TYR A 3 11.47 -11.47 10.05
N THR A 4 12.10 -10.32 9.76
CA THR A 4 12.11 -9.17 10.68
C THR A 4 11.07 -8.14 10.28
N HIS A 5 10.76 -8.04 8.99
CA HIS A 5 9.82 -7.09 8.44
C HIS A 5 9.19 -7.66 7.15
N ILE A 6 7.86 -7.56 7.05
CA ILE A 6 7.06 -8.05 5.94
C ILE A 6 6.44 -6.85 5.22
N LEU A 7 6.71 -6.74 3.92
CA LEU A 7 6.07 -5.77 3.04
C LEU A 7 4.90 -6.44 2.29
N VAL A 8 3.70 -5.86 2.39
CA VAL A 8 2.49 -6.38 1.74
C VAL A 8 2.04 -5.42 0.65
N ALA A 9 2.06 -5.88 -0.60
CA ALA A 9 1.52 -5.14 -1.73
C ALA A 9 -0.01 -5.32 -1.77
N VAL A 10 -0.76 -4.23 -1.61
CA VAL A 10 -2.21 -4.21 -1.56
C VAL A 10 -2.78 -3.31 -2.64
N ALA A 11 -4.05 -3.53 -2.99
CA ALA A 11 -4.83 -2.68 -3.89
C ALA A 11 -6.19 -2.36 -3.24
N VAL A 12 -6.92 -1.37 -3.76
CA VAL A 12 -8.26 -0.95 -3.29
C VAL A 12 -9.31 -1.99 -3.70
N THR A 13 -9.17 -3.21 -3.18
CA THR A 13 -10.04 -4.36 -3.45
C THR A 13 -10.26 -5.15 -2.15
N PRO A 14 -11.41 -5.83 -2.00
CA PRO A 14 -11.72 -6.57 -0.77
C PRO A 14 -10.74 -7.72 -0.48
N GLU A 15 -10.08 -8.26 -1.50
CA GLU A 15 -9.09 -9.35 -1.38
C GLU A 15 -7.86 -8.93 -0.56
N SER A 16 -7.53 -7.64 -0.55
CA SER A 16 -6.42 -7.10 0.26
C SER A 16 -6.60 -7.36 1.76
N HIS A 17 -7.83 -7.50 2.26
CA HIS A 17 -8.07 -7.89 3.66
C HIS A 17 -7.59 -9.31 3.95
N GLN A 18 -7.85 -10.25 3.04
CA GLN A 18 -7.44 -11.65 3.19
C GLN A 18 -5.91 -11.77 3.06
N LEU A 19 -5.32 -11.01 2.14
CA LEU A 19 -3.88 -10.95 1.97
C LEU A 19 -3.18 -10.42 3.23
N LEU A 20 -3.68 -9.32 3.80
CA LEU A 20 -3.13 -8.74 5.02
C LEU A 20 -3.29 -9.68 6.21
N ALA A 21 -4.45 -10.32 6.38
CA ALA A 21 -4.67 -11.30 7.44
C ALA A 21 -3.65 -12.45 7.38
N LYS A 22 -3.30 -12.91 6.17
CA LYS A 22 -2.27 -13.93 5.96
C LYS A 22 -0.87 -13.41 6.28
N ALA A 23 -0.54 -12.16 5.94
CA ALA A 23 0.73 -11.57 6.31
C ALA A 23 0.86 -11.42 7.84
N VAL A 24 -0.21 -11.00 8.52
CA VAL A 24 -0.26 -10.89 9.98
C VAL A 24 -0.08 -12.24 10.67
N SER A 25 -0.68 -13.31 10.16
CA SER A 25 -0.51 -14.65 10.75
C SER A 25 0.92 -15.18 10.64
N ILE A 26 1.68 -14.74 9.62
CA ILE A 26 3.11 -15.03 9.47
C ILE A 26 3.96 -14.12 10.38
N ALA A 27 3.59 -12.84 10.52
CA ALA A 27 4.34 -11.87 11.32
C ALA A 27 4.21 -12.11 12.82
N ARG A 28 3.00 -12.43 13.30
CA ARG A 28 2.67 -12.55 14.74
C ARG A 28 3.56 -13.52 15.53
N PRO A 29 3.87 -14.76 15.08
CA PRO A 29 4.70 -15.68 15.85
C PRO A 29 6.17 -15.22 15.99
N VAL A 30 6.65 -14.35 15.10
CA VAL A 30 8.02 -13.84 15.09
C VAL A 30 8.12 -12.36 15.45
N GLN A 31 6.99 -11.72 15.79
CA GLN A 31 6.88 -10.28 16.06
C GLN A 31 7.49 -9.41 14.95
N ALA A 32 7.36 -9.84 13.70
CA ALA A 32 7.88 -9.09 12.56
C ALA A 32 7.06 -7.81 12.33
N LYS A 33 7.72 -6.76 11.85
CA LYS A 33 7.04 -5.54 11.41
C LYS A 33 6.21 -5.81 10.17
N VAL A 34 5.10 -5.11 9.98
CA VAL A 34 4.28 -5.19 8.76
C VAL A 34 4.15 -3.79 8.17
N SER A 35 4.48 -3.64 6.89
CA SER A 35 4.25 -2.42 6.12
C SER A 35 3.42 -2.70 4.89
N LEU A 36 2.69 -1.70 4.43
CA LEU A 36 1.83 -1.79 3.25
C LEU A 36 2.41 -0.95 2.11
N ILE A 37 2.31 -1.45 0.88
CA ILE A 37 2.59 -0.68 -0.33
C ILE A 37 1.42 -0.81 -1.30
N THR A 38 1.00 0.29 -1.91
CA THR A 38 -0.03 0.31 -2.95
C THR A 38 0.43 1.15 -4.13
N LEU A 39 -0.12 0.86 -5.31
CA LEU A 39 0.01 1.70 -6.48
C LEU A 39 -1.21 2.63 -6.57
N ALA A 40 -0.98 3.93 -6.55
CA ALA A 40 -2.02 4.90 -6.85
C ALA A 40 -2.33 4.90 -8.35
N SER A 41 -3.62 4.94 -8.67
CA SER A 41 -4.09 5.16 -10.04
C SER A 41 -3.74 6.58 -10.46
N ASP A 42 -3.01 6.73 -11.57
CA ASP A 42 -2.71 8.05 -12.12
C ASP A 42 -3.74 8.44 -13.20
N PRO A 43 -4.58 9.47 -12.95
CA PRO A 43 -5.53 9.96 -13.94
C PRO A 43 -4.85 10.64 -15.15
N GLU A 44 -3.55 10.99 -15.10
CA GLU A 44 -2.84 11.65 -16.21
C GLU A 44 -2.71 10.77 -17.48
N LEU A 45 -3.00 9.46 -17.38
CA LEU A 45 -3.16 8.61 -18.56
C LEU A 45 -4.37 9.00 -19.43
N TYR A 46 -5.31 9.76 -18.86
CA TYR A 46 -6.50 10.26 -19.54
C TYR A 46 -6.27 11.71 -20.00
N ASN A 47 -5.70 11.88 -21.19
CA ASN A 47 -5.88 13.06 -22.05
C ASN A 47 -5.44 14.46 -21.51
N GLN A 48 -4.41 15.03 -22.14
CA GLN A 48 -3.82 16.35 -21.84
C GLN A 48 -4.80 17.54 -21.88
N PHE A 49 -6.00 17.37 -22.44
CA PHE A 49 -7.03 18.42 -22.55
C PHE A 49 -7.97 18.55 -21.34
N ALA A 50 -7.91 17.63 -20.36
CA ALA A 50 -8.79 17.62 -19.18
C ALA A 50 -8.07 18.01 -17.86
N ALA A 51 -6.81 18.44 -17.95
CA ALA A 51 -5.90 18.65 -16.82
C ALA A 51 -6.48 19.44 -15.61
N PRO A 52 -7.22 20.56 -15.77
CA PRO A 52 -7.71 21.30 -14.60
C PRO A 52 -8.79 20.57 -13.81
N MET A 53 -9.71 19.82 -14.46
CA MET A 53 -10.70 18.98 -13.74
C MET A 53 -10.08 17.71 -13.15
N MET A 54 -8.92 17.29 -13.67
CA MET A 54 -8.23 16.08 -13.23
C MET A 54 -7.39 16.29 -11.97
N GLU A 55 -7.01 17.53 -11.65
CA GLU A 55 -6.32 17.85 -10.41
C GLU A 55 -7.21 17.57 -9.19
N ASP A 56 -8.47 18.00 -9.23
CA ASP A 56 -9.47 17.69 -8.22
C ASP A 56 -9.71 16.18 -8.10
N LEU A 57 -9.80 15.48 -9.24
CA LEU A 57 -10.01 14.03 -9.25
C LEU A 57 -8.80 13.28 -8.67
N ARG A 58 -7.57 13.72 -8.96
CA ARG A 58 -6.35 13.11 -8.42
C ARG A 58 -6.30 13.24 -6.90
N ALA A 59 -6.69 14.40 -6.36
CA ALA A 59 -6.78 14.61 -4.92
C ALA A 59 -7.79 13.64 -4.28
N VAL A 60 -8.98 13.52 -4.87
CA VAL A 60 -10.04 12.60 -4.40
C VAL A 60 -9.56 11.14 -4.45
N MET A 61 -8.96 10.69 -5.56
CA MET A 61 -8.45 9.32 -5.69
C MET A 61 -7.33 9.01 -4.69
N HIS A 62 -6.47 9.99 -4.41
CA HIS A 62 -5.43 9.86 -3.39
C HIS A 62 -6.04 9.72 -2.00
N GLU A 63 -7.00 10.58 -1.66
CA GLU A 63 -7.73 10.53 -0.38
C GLU A 63 -8.47 9.19 -0.19
N GLU A 64 -9.12 8.68 -1.25
CA GLU A 64 -9.75 7.35 -1.20
C GLU A 64 -8.74 6.23 -0.94
N THR A 65 -7.55 6.33 -1.53
CA THR A 65 -6.47 5.36 -1.32
C THR A 65 -5.94 5.40 0.11
N GLU A 66 -5.75 6.60 0.68
CA GLU A 66 -5.35 6.77 2.08
C GLU A 66 -6.41 6.22 3.03
N ASN A 67 -7.68 6.55 2.80
CA ASN A 67 -8.80 6.06 3.59
C ASN A 67 -8.91 4.53 3.54
N PHE A 68 -8.70 3.93 2.38
CA PHE A 68 -8.66 2.48 2.24
C PHE A 68 -7.52 1.85 3.05
N LEU A 69 -6.30 2.37 2.95
CA LEU A 69 -5.14 1.86 3.70
C LEU A 69 -5.35 1.97 5.22
N LYS A 70 -5.92 3.08 5.67
CA LYS A 70 -6.26 3.29 7.09
C LYS A 70 -7.26 2.26 7.58
N MET A 71 -8.35 2.07 6.83
CA MET A 71 -9.37 1.06 7.12
C MET A 71 -8.80 -0.37 7.10
N LEU A 72 -7.86 -0.66 6.19
CA LEU A 72 -7.16 -1.93 6.12
C LEU A 72 -6.33 -2.17 7.40
N GLY A 73 -5.58 -1.15 7.85
CA GLY A 73 -4.79 -1.20 9.07
C GLY A 73 -5.62 -1.36 10.34
N GLU A 74 -6.73 -0.63 10.46
CA GLU A 74 -7.66 -0.75 11.60
C GLU A 74 -8.26 -2.16 11.73
N ARG A 75 -8.51 -2.84 10.60
CA ARG A 75 -9.05 -4.20 10.58
C ARG A 75 -7.99 -5.30 10.75
N ALA A 76 -6.71 -4.97 10.67
CA ALA A 76 -5.63 -5.96 10.64
C ALA A 76 -5.38 -6.64 12.00
N ASP A 77 -5.87 -6.05 13.10
CA ASP A 77 -5.57 -6.48 14.48
C ASP A 77 -4.04 -6.64 14.72
N TYR A 78 -3.23 -5.81 14.05
CA TYR A 78 -1.77 -5.83 14.14
C TYR A 78 -1.21 -4.45 13.75
N PRO A 79 -0.17 -3.94 14.44
CA PRO A 79 0.39 -2.64 14.12
C PRO A 79 1.01 -2.62 12.71
N ILE A 80 0.57 -1.65 11.90
CA ILE A 80 1.18 -1.34 10.61
C ILE A 80 2.25 -0.28 10.85
N GLU A 81 3.51 -0.61 10.54
CA GLU A 81 4.67 0.25 10.78
C GLU A 81 4.69 1.44 9.80
N GLN A 82 4.49 1.16 8.51
CA GLN A 82 4.53 2.16 7.44
C GLN A 82 3.57 1.81 6.31
N THR A 83 3.06 2.84 5.64
CA THR A 83 2.26 2.74 4.43
C THR A 83 2.92 3.55 3.31
N PHE A 84 3.03 2.96 2.12
CA PHE A 84 3.64 3.57 0.94
C PHE A 84 2.62 3.64 -0.19
N ILE A 85 2.31 4.85 -0.64
CA ILE A 85 1.52 5.08 -1.86
C ILE A 85 2.51 5.46 -2.96
N THR A 86 2.52 4.68 -4.03
CA THR A 86 3.52 4.80 -5.11
C THR A 86 2.85 4.99 -6.46
N TYR A 87 3.57 5.59 -7.40
CA TYR A 87 3.06 5.89 -8.75
C TYR A 87 3.99 5.26 -9.80
N GLY A 88 3.43 4.84 -10.94
CA GLY A 88 4.21 4.25 -12.03
C GLY A 88 4.38 2.73 -11.89
N GLU A 89 5.63 2.25 -11.82
CA GLU A 89 5.94 0.82 -11.90
C GLU A 89 6.15 0.21 -10.50
N LEU A 90 5.32 -0.74 -10.11
CA LEU A 90 5.29 -1.28 -8.76
C LEU A 90 6.57 -2.04 -8.37
N SER A 91 7.19 -2.78 -9.30
CA SER A 91 8.34 -3.64 -8.97
C SER A 91 9.58 -2.84 -8.57
N GLN A 92 9.83 -1.71 -9.24
CA GLN A 92 10.88 -0.76 -8.86
C GLN A 92 10.68 -0.23 -7.44
N HIS A 93 9.45 0.18 -7.12
CA HIS A 93 9.14 0.71 -5.79
C HIS A 93 9.25 -0.35 -4.68
N ILE A 94 8.82 -1.59 -4.95
CA ILE A 94 8.99 -2.70 -3.99
C ILE A 94 10.49 -2.89 -3.68
N LEU A 95 11.34 -2.95 -4.70
CA LEU A 95 12.78 -3.14 -4.51
C LEU A 95 13.41 -2.00 -3.72
N ASP A 96 13.00 -0.77 -4.01
CA ASP A 96 13.52 0.41 -3.32
C ASP A 96 13.06 0.48 -1.86
N VAL A 97 11.81 0.12 -1.57
CA VAL A 97 11.31 0.02 -0.19
C VAL A 97 12.05 -1.06 0.58
N CYS A 98 12.21 -2.26 0.02
CA CYS A 98 12.94 -3.35 0.68
C CYS A 98 14.43 -3.02 0.93
N ARG A 99 15.05 -2.18 0.09
CA ARG A 99 16.43 -1.72 0.30
C ARG A 99 16.55 -0.67 1.41
N LYS A 100 15.59 0.26 1.48
CA LYS A 100 15.56 1.34 2.49
C LYS A 100 15.09 0.83 3.86
N HIS A 101 14.25 -0.20 3.86
CA HIS A 101 13.65 -0.83 5.03
C HIS A 101 13.92 -2.34 4.97
N PRO A 102 15.02 -2.83 5.59
CA PRO A 102 15.40 -4.24 5.50
C PRO A 102 14.30 -5.15 6.08
N CYS A 103 13.79 -6.02 5.22
CA CYS A 103 12.75 -7.02 5.46
C CYS A 103 13.30 -8.29 6.12
#